data_AF-A0A0F3L301-F1
#
_entry.id   AF-A0A0F3L301-F1
#
_cell.length_a   1.000
_cell.length_b   1.000
_cell.length_c   1.000
_cell.angle_alpha   90.00
_cell.angle_beta   90.00
_cell.angle_gamma   90.00
#
_symmetry.space_group_name_H-M   'P 1'
#
loop_
_entity.id
_entity.type
_entity.pdbx_description
1 polymer ?
#
loop_
_entity_poly.entity_id
_entity_poly.type
_entity_poly.pdbx_seq_one_letter_code
_entity_poly.pdbx_strand_id
1 'polypeptide(L)'
;MYAKYFTLFADPALRNRRRVAQHLGSITEAKVEMLLEVDAALLNVEFFGRLSSVEEVRAINSALAAVRSVSDREHEAALVAAATDGGEDRKVEQFITAWIKRCRFPGLPFEADPGFGVFPIQDAGRLLMKSIQYRNCARGLHRVVDAIAGRSAYVVYEPNGQPTAMALLYRLTNGGWLVEGVYGVSNSRVPAEVQRPFRAWLESRGVTSLDRPKLAAEWKTVLGLVGQSRWAELEPEHDLLPA
;
A
#
# COMPACT_ATOMS: atom_id res chain seq x y z
N MET A 1 12.26 -8.31 36.70
CA MET A 1 13.61 -7.75 36.56
C MET A 1 14.77 -8.76 36.49
N TYR A 2 15.26 -9.36 37.59
CA TYR A 2 16.52 -10.16 37.60
C TYR A 2 16.57 -11.34 36.62
N ALA A 3 15.47 -12.07 36.45
CA ALA A 3 15.40 -13.18 35.50
C ALA A 3 15.64 -12.73 34.04
N LYS A 4 15.06 -11.58 33.62
CA LYS A 4 15.23 -11.04 32.25
C LYS A 4 16.67 -10.61 31.98
N TYR A 5 17.32 -9.98 32.97
CA TYR A 5 18.75 -9.64 32.88
C TYR A 5 19.61 -10.89 32.81
N PHE A 6 19.36 -11.88 33.68
CA PHE A 6 20.08 -13.14 33.67
C PHE A 6 19.95 -13.82 32.30
N THR A 7 18.74 -13.92 31.74
CA THR A 7 18.52 -14.47 30.40
C THR A 7 19.34 -13.71 29.35
N LEU A 8 19.27 -12.38 29.32
CA LEU A 8 19.99 -11.55 28.33
C LEU A 8 21.51 -11.75 28.36
N PHE A 9 22.10 -11.94 29.54
CA PHE A 9 23.56 -12.04 29.70
C PHE A 9 24.08 -13.48 29.77
N ALA A 10 23.26 -14.45 30.17
CA ALA A 10 23.66 -15.86 30.31
C ALA A 10 23.45 -16.66 29.02
N ASP A 11 22.44 -16.32 28.20
CA ASP A 11 22.14 -17.07 26.98
C ASP A 11 23.12 -16.72 25.84
N PRO A 12 23.91 -17.68 25.32
CA PRO A 12 24.79 -17.46 24.17
C PRO A 12 24.06 -17.05 22.90
N ALA A 13 22.80 -17.48 22.71
CA ALA A 13 21.99 -17.12 21.54
C ALA A 13 21.67 -15.62 21.47
N LEU A 14 21.72 -14.92 22.61
CA LEU A 14 21.43 -13.49 22.72
C LEU A 14 22.70 -12.62 22.62
N ARG A 15 23.81 -13.15 22.07
CA ARG A 15 25.09 -12.43 21.97
C ARG A 15 24.97 -11.07 21.27
N ASN A 16 24.18 -10.97 20.19
CA ASN A 16 23.98 -9.70 19.49
C ASN A 16 23.19 -8.69 20.35
N ARG A 17 22.11 -9.14 21.02
CA ARG A 17 21.31 -8.33 21.96
C ARG A 17 22.17 -7.80 23.10
N ARG A 18 23.02 -8.65 23.67
CA ARG A 18 23.99 -8.27 24.71
C ARG A 18 25.01 -7.24 24.22
N ARG A 19 25.51 -7.36 22.99
CA ARG A 19 26.43 -6.36 22.40
C ARG A 19 25.75 -5.00 22.32
N VAL A 20 24.50 -4.94 21.86
CA VAL A 20 23.74 -3.69 21.83
C VAL A 20 23.56 -3.12 23.24
N ALA A 21 23.13 -3.94 24.20
CA ALA A 21 23.00 -3.56 25.61
C ALA A 21 24.25 -2.86 26.17
N GLN A 22 25.44 -3.39 25.88
CA GLN A 22 26.71 -2.83 26.36
C GLN A 22 26.99 -1.40 25.89
N HIS A 23 26.37 -0.96 24.79
CA HIS A 23 26.56 0.37 24.21
C HIS A 23 25.45 1.37 24.59
N LEU A 24 24.38 0.95 25.29
CA LEU A 24 23.24 1.80 25.64
C LEU A 24 23.44 2.68 26.89
N GLY A 25 24.61 2.56 27.55
CA GLY A 25 24.95 3.27 28.79
C GLY A 25 24.11 2.81 29.97
N SER A 26 22.90 3.35 30.12
CA SER A 26 21.94 2.96 31.14
C SER A 26 20.95 1.93 30.60
N ILE A 27 20.89 0.76 31.25
CA ILE A 27 19.93 -0.30 30.94
C ILE A 27 18.81 -0.26 31.98
N THR A 28 17.64 0.19 31.58
CA THR A 28 16.39 0.12 32.36
C THR A 28 15.66 -1.20 32.08
N GLU A 29 14.69 -1.57 32.93
CA GLU A 29 13.86 -2.78 32.67
C GLU A 29 13.12 -2.69 31.33
N ALA A 30 12.59 -1.51 30.99
CA ALA A 30 11.96 -1.26 29.69
C ALA A 30 12.94 -1.50 28.52
N LYS A 31 14.19 -1.03 28.62
CA LYS A 31 15.21 -1.29 27.60
C LYS A 31 15.55 -2.78 27.49
N VAL A 32 15.59 -3.53 28.59
CA VAL A 32 15.79 -4.99 28.55
C VAL A 32 14.62 -5.67 27.83
N GLU A 33 13.39 -5.27 28.14
CA GLU A 33 12.20 -5.83 27.51
C GLU A 33 12.16 -5.55 26.01
N MET A 34 12.37 -4.29 25.62
CA MET A 34 12.55 -3.90 24.23
C MET A 34 13.68 -4.70 23.55
N LEU A 35 14.83 -4.88 24.22
CA LEU A 35 15.97 -5.65 23.71
C LEU A 35 15.69 -7.14 23.58
N LEU A 36 14.66 -7.70 24.21
CA LEU A 36 14.25 -9.09 24.06
C LEU A 36 13.18 -9.22 22.97
N GLU A 37 12.34 -8.21 22.79
CA GLU A 37 11.25 -8.23 21.82
C GLU A 37 11.67 -7.80 20.41
N VAL A 38 12.58 -6.84 20.25
CA VAL A 38 12.92 -6.28 18.93
C VAL A 38 13.40 -7.36 17.96
N ASP A 39 12.98 -7.28 16.70
CA ASP A 39 13.40 -8.22 15.66
C ASP A 39 14.93 -8.20 15.52
N ALA A 40 15.53 -9.39 15.39
CA ALA A 40 16.98 -9.52 15.30
C ALA A 40 17.58 -8.79 14.09
N ALA A 41 16.81 -8.63 13.01
CA ALA A 41 17.25 -7.91 11.83
C ALA A 41 17.38 -6.39 12.05
N LEU A 42 16.67 -5.84 13.04
CA LEU A 42 16.73 -4.41 13.39
C LEU A 42 17.70 -4.12 14.54
N LEU A 43 18.47 -5.13 14.95
CA LEU A 43 19.26 -5.08 16.17
C LEU A 43 20.59 -4.34 15.97
N ASN A 44 20.49 -3.01 15.91
CA ASN A 44 21.60 -2.08 15.81
C ASN A 44 21.52 -1.05 16.95
N VAL A 45 22.67 -0.61 17.48
CA VAL A 45 22.74 0.33 18.62
C VAL A 45 22.06 1.65 18.31
N GLU A 46 22.30 2.22 17.13
CA GLU A 46 21.76 3.51 16.71
C GLU A 46 20.25 3.43 16.50
N PHE A 47 19.78 2.37 15.83
CA PHE A 47 18.34 2.15 15.62
C PHE A 47 17.62 1.91 16.95
N PHE A 48 18.14 1.01 17.79
CA PHE A 48 17.55 0.67 19.08
C PHE A 48 17.50 1.88 20.02
N GLY A 49 18.55 2.72 20.00
CA GLY A 49 18.61 3.94 20.81
C GLY A 49 17.50 4.95 20.51
N ARG A 50 16.84 4.85 19.35
CA ARG A 50 15.72 5.72 18.94
C ARG A 50 14.37 5.22 19.44
N LEU A 51 14.29 3.97 19.88
CA LEU A 51 13.06 3.37 20.37
C LEU A 51 12.79 3.85 21.78
N SER A 52 11.56 4.25 22.03
CA SER A 52 11.13 4.88 23.28
C SER A 52 10.29 3.97 24.17
N SER A 53 9.64 2.95 23.59
CA SER A 53 8.75 2.04 24.31
C SER A 53 8.69 0.63 23.73
N VAL A 54 8.15 -0.30 24.52
CA VAL A 54 7.88 -1.68 24.09
C VAL A 54 6.78 -1.71 23.03
N GLU A 55 5.78 -0.84 23.14
CA GLU A 55 4.69 -0.71 22.17
C GLU A 55 5.23 -0.30 20.79
N GLU A 56 6.21 0.62 20.76
CA GLU A 56 6.87 1.03 19.53
C GLU A 56 7.65 -0.13 18.90
N VAL A 57 8.36 -0.93 19.71
CA VAL A 57 9.03 -2.15 19.25
C VAL A 57 8.03 -3.12 18.62
N ARG A 58 6.88 -3.36 19.27
CA ARG A 58 5.84 -4.26 18.76
C ARG A 58 5.23 -3.77 17.46
N ALA A 59 4.98 -2.46 17.35
CA ALA A 59 4.46 -1.84 16.14
C ALA A 59 5.44 -2.01 14.97
N ILE A 60 6.73 -1.77 15.19
CA ILE A 60 7.79 -1.95 14.18
C ILE A 60 7.92 -3.41 13.77
N ASN A 61 7.95 -4.34 14.74
CA ASN A 61 8.02 -5.77 14.46
C ASN A 61 6.81 -6.24 13.62
N SER A 62 5.62 -5.74 13.96
CA SER A 62 4.39 -6.04 13.21
C SER A 62 4.46 -5.49 11.78
N ALA A 63 4.97 -4.27 11.63
CA ALA A 63 5.19 -3.67 10.32
C ALA A 63 6.21 -4.50 9.51
N LEU A 64 7.36 -4.86 10.10
CA LEU A 64 8.39 -5.73 9.51
C LEU A 64 7.82 -7.06 9.04
N ALA A 65 7.02 -7.73 9.89
CA ALA A 65 6.35 -8.97 9.56
C ALA A 65 5.37 -8.81 8.39
N ALA A 66 4.57 -7.73 8.38
CA ALA A 66 3.64 -7.48 7.28
C ALA A 66 4.37 -7.35 5.94
N VAL A 67 5.55 -6.74 5.92
CA VAL A 67 6.28 -6.60 4.66
C VAL A 67 7.08 -7.82 4.26
N ARG A 68 7.63 -8.57 5.23
CA ARG A 68 8.17 -9.91 4.94
C ARG A 68 7.14 -10.83 4.30
N SER A 69 5.85 -10.62 4.57
CA SER A 69 4.77 -11.40 3.95
C SER A 69 4.53 -11.09 2.47
N VAL A 70 5.04 -9.97 1.96
CA VAL A 70 4.78 -9.49 0.59
C VAL A 70 6.04 -9.16 -0.23
N SER A 71 7.22 -9.24 0.38
CA SER A 71 8.50 -8.86 -0.24
C SER A 71 9.41 -10.06 -0.45
N ASP A 72 10.27 -9.99 -1.47
CA ASP A 72 11.38 -10.93 -1.61
C ASP A 72 12.55 -10.62 -0.63
N ARG A 73 13.52 -11.53 -0.56
CA ARG A 73 14.68 -11.43 0.35
C ARG A 73 15.60 -10.25 0.05
N GLU A 74 15.71 -9.82 -1.21
CA GLU A 74 16.58 -8.70 -1.59
C GLU A 74 15.99 -7.38 -1.10
N HIS A 75 14.66 -7.24 -1.19
CA HIS A 75 13.97 -6.11 -0.58
C HIS A 75 14.17 -6.15 0.94
N GLU A 76 14.00 -7.28 1.63
CA GLU A 76 14.27 -7.37 3.09
C GLU A 76 15.67 -6.86 3.48
N ALA A 77 16.71 -7.26 2.77
CA ALA A 77 18.07 -6.82 3.06
C ALA A 77 18.25 -5.30 2.90
N ALA A 78 17.68 -4.71 1.84
CA ALA A 78 17.70 -3.26 1.64
C ALA A 78 16.94 -2.50 2.75
N LEU A 79 15.95 -3.14 3.37
CA LEU A 79 15.13 -2.55 4.44
C LEU A 79 15.86 -2.53 5.77
N VAL A 80 16.52 -3.64 6.10
CA VAL A 80 17.42 -3.72 7.25
C VAL A 80 18.52 -2.69 7.11
N ALA A 81 19.15 -2.60 5.92
CA ALA A 81 20.17 -1.61 5.63
C ALA A 81 19.65 -0.17 5.82
N ALA A 82 18.47 0.16 5.31
CA ALA A 82 17.87 1.49 5.48
C ALA A 82 17.50 1.82 6.93
N ALA A 83 17.16 0.81 7.75
CA ALA A 83 16.90 0.99 9.18
C ALA A 83 18.19 1.35 9.93
N THR A 84 19.30 0.73 9.53
CA THR A 84 20.62 0.97 10.12
C THR A 84 21.33 2.21 9.59
N ASP A 85 21.04 2.63 8.36
CA ASP A 85 21.74 3.72 7.65
C ASP A 85 21.00 5.07 7.74
N GLY A 86 19.75 5.08 8.20
CA GLY A 86 19.00 6.32 8.39
C GLY A 86 19.70 7.18 9.46
N GLY A 87 20.30 8.30 9.08
CA GLY A 87 21.00 9.22 9.98
C GLY A 87 20.19 9.68 11.21
N GLU A 88 20.88 10.34 12.13
CA GLU A 88 20.51 10.56 13.55
C GLU A 88 19.10 11.13 13.83
N ASP A 89 18.43 11.76 12.85
CA ASP A 89 17.20 12.55 13.08
C ASP A 89 15.88 11.95 12.58
N ARG A 90 15.86 10.78 11.93
CA ARG A 90 14.60 10.26 11.37
C ARG A 90 13.76 9.51 12.42
N LYS A 91 12.57 10.05 12.70
CA LYS A 91 11.53 9.37 13.51
C LYS A 91 11.14 8.02 12.88
N VAL A 92 10.75 7.04 13.70
CA VAL A 92 10.29 5.71 13.28
C VAL A 92 9.20 5.78 12.20
N GLU A 93 8.26 6.70 12.32
CA GLU A 93 7.20 6.93 11.32
C GLU A 93 7.76 7.31 9.94
N GLN A 94 8.81 8.12 9.90
CA GLN A 94 9.46 8.51 8.65
C GLN A 94 10.21 7.34 8.03
N PHE A 95 10.81 6.48 8.86
CA PHE A 95 11.40 5.22 8.42
C PHE A 95 10.34 4.30 7.79
N ILE A 96 9.23 4.04 8.49
CA ILE A 96 8.12 3.21 7.98
C ILE A 96 7.53 3.82 6.69
N THR A 97 7.39 5.14 6.61
CA THR A 97 6.87 5.81 5.41
C THR A 97 7.84 5.72 4.23
N ALA A 98 9.12 5.98 4.45
CA ALA A 98 10.16 5.84 3.43
C ALA A 98 10.28 4.39 2.95
N TRP A 99 9.97 3.45 3.82
CA TRP A 99 9.90 2.05 3.49
C TRP A 99 8.69 1.70 2.63
N ILE A 100 7.47 2.03 3.07
CA ILE A 100 6.24 1.73 2.33
C ILE A 100 6.35 2.17 0.87
N LYS A 101 7.00 3.32 0.62
CA LYS A 101 7.30 3.87 -0.72
C LYS A 101 8.12 2.97 -1.64
N ARG A 102 8.82 1.96 -1.12
CA ARG A 102 9.67 1.03 -1.88
C ARG A 102 9.03 -0.34 -2.08
N CYS A 103 7.90 -0.62 -1.43
CA CYS A 103 7.25 -1.92 -1.56
C CYS A 103 6.68 -2.09 -2.97
N ARG A 104 6.90 -3.28 -3.53
CA ARG A 104 6.26 -3.73 -4.76
C ARG A 104 4.84 -4.20 -4.47
N PHE A 105 3.99 -4.11 -5.48
CA PHE A 105 2.65 -4.66 -5.45
C PHE A 105 2.63 -6.04 -6.09
N PRO A 106 1.68 -6.91 -5.71
CA PRO A 106 1.44 -8.14 -6.44
C PRO A 106 1.15 -7.89 -7.93
N GLY A 107 1.59 -8.81 -8.78
CA GLY A 107 1.40 -8.71 -10.23
C GLY A 107 -0.06 -8.75 -10.65
N LEU A 108 -0.35 -8.09 -11.77
CA LEU A 108 -1.62 -8.19 -12.49
C LEU A 108 -1.52 -9.29 -13.57
N PRO A 109 -2.65 -9.80 -14.09
CA PRO A 109 -2.65 -10.84 -15.14
C PRO A 109 -2.20 -10.33 -16.53
N PHE A 110 -1.60 -9.14 -16.58
CA PHE A 110 -1.12 -8.49 -17.79
C PHE A 110 0.02 -7.53 -17.47
N GLU A 111 0.85 -7.33 -18.49
CA GLU A 111 1.94 -6.36 -18.48
C GLU A 111 1.49 -4.99 -19.01
N ALA A 112 2.38 -4.01 -18.97
CA ALA A 112 2.19 -2.72 -19.64
C ALA A 112 2.00 -2.91 -21.15
N ASP A 113 1.18 -2.03 -21.74
CA ASP A 113 0.91 -1.96 -23.16
C ASP A 113 1.09 -0.52 -23.63
N PRO A 114 2.33 -0.09 -23.95
CA PRO A 114 2.61 1.26 -24.40
C PRO A 114 1.91 1.63 -25.70
N GLY A 115 1.61 0.65 -26.56
CA GLY A 115 0.89 0.87 -27.82
C GLY A 115 -0.55 1.31 -27.59
N PHE A 116 -1.19 0.77 -26.55
CA PHE A 116 -2.50 1.21 -26.09
C PHE A 116 -2.43 2.32 -25.02
N GLY A 117 -1.24 2.65 -24.51
CA GLY A 117 -1.04 3.64 -23.46
C GLY A 117 -1.47 3.17 -22.06
N VAL A 118 -1.40 1.87 -21.77
CA VAL A 118 -1.77 1.31 -20.47
C VAL A 118 -0.54 0.89 -19.67
N PHE A 119 -0.47 1.34 -18.42
CA PHE A 119 0.65 1.04 -17.52
C PHE A 119 0.13 0.60 -16.13
N PRO A 120 0.30 -0.68 -15.77
CA PRO A 120 0.14 -1.15 -14.40
C PRO A 120 1.06 -0.40 -13.44
N ILE A 121 0.54 -0.01 -12.27
CA ILE A 121 1.38 0.50 -11.19
C ILE A 121 1.89 -0.70 -10.39
N GLN A 122 3.21 -0.83 -10.30
CA GLN A 122 3.89 -2.01 -9.75
C GLN A 122 4.52 -1.77 -8.35
N ASP A 123 4.54 -0.52 -7.89
CA ASP A 123 5.15 -0.16 -6.61
C ASP A 123 4.52 1.09 -6.00
N ALA A 124 4.71 1.23 -4.70
CA ALA A 124 4.18 2.33 -3.90
C ALA A 124 4.70 3.70 -4.31
N GLY A 125 5.97 3.79 -4.72
CA GLY A 125 6.60 5.04 -5.14
C GLY A 125 5.93 5.57 -6.40
N ARG A 126 5.71 4.71 -7.40
CA ARG A 126 4.96 5.01 -8.61
C ARG A 126 3.52 5.36 -8.31
N LEU A 127 2.84 4.66 -7.40
CA LEU A 127 1.47 5.00 -7.00
C LEU A 127 1.38 6.41 -6.43
N LEU A 128 2.28 6.76 -5.52
CA LEU A 128 2.31 8.09 -4.91
C LEU A 128 2.64 9.18 -5.95
N MET A 129 3.63 8.93 -6.83
CA MET A 129 3.95 9.86 -7.92
C MET A 129 2.75 10.07 -8.86
N LYS A 130 2.09 8.98 -9.30
CA LYS A 130 0.90 9.06 -10.16
C LYS A 130 -0.27 9.71 -9.43
N SER A 131 -0.45 9.49 -8.12
CA SER A 131 -1.49 10.16 -7.35
C SER A 131 -1.33 11.68 -7.31
N ILE A 132 -0.08 12.17 -7.32
CA ILE A 132 0.23 13.61 -7.42
C ILE A 132 -0.07 14.09 -8.83
N GLN A 133 0.40 13.39 -9.86
CA GLN A 133 0.18 13.74 -11.26
C GLN A 133 -1.32 13.79 -11.62
N TYR A 134 -2.08 12.80 -11.16
CA TYR A 134 -3.53 12.72 -11.36
C TYR A 134 -4.32 13.53 -10.35
N ARG A 135 -3.71 14.09 -9.30
CA ARG A 135 -4.40 14.79 -8.20
C ARG A 135 -5.57 13.99 -7.59
N ASN A 136 -5.42 12.67 -7.47
CA ASN A 136 -6.50 11.76 -7.09
C ASN A 136 -6.34 11.23 -5.64
N CYS A 137 -7.35 10.50 -5.16
CA CYS A 137 -7.38 10.01 -3.78
C CYS A 137 -6.42 8.84 -3.48
N ALA A 138 -5.68 8.33 -4.47
CA ALA A 138 -4.72 7.25 -4.29
C ALA A 138 -3.47 7.65 -3.46
N ARG A 139 -3.36 8.93 -3.08
CA ARG A 139 -2.26 9.48 -2.27
C ARG A 139 -2.26 8.97 -0.82
N GLY A 140 -3.41 8.52 -0.30
CA GLY A 140 -3.54 8.09 1.09
C GLY A 140 -2.75 6.82 1.38
N LEU A 141 -2.01 6.79 2.51
CA LEU A 141 -1.19 5.63 2.89
C LEU A 141 -2.02 4.33 2.99
N HIS A 142 -3.28 4.42 3.41
CA HIS A 142 -4.20 3.27 3.43
C HIS A 142 -4.39 2.62 2.06
N ARG A 143 -4.43 3.40 0.96
CA ARG A 143 -4.53 2.88 -0.41
C ARG A 143 -3.26 2.17 -0.86
N VAL A 144 -2.11 2.72 -0.47
CA VAL A 144 -0.81 2.08 -0.71
C VAL A 144 -0.72 0.75 0.03
N VAL A 145 -1.16 0.71 1.30
CA VAL A 145 -1.20 -0.52 2.10
C VAL A 145 -2.15 -1.56 1.49
N ASP A 146 -3.32 -1.16 1.00
CA ASP A 146 -4.24 -2.06 0.28
C ASP A 146 -3.58 -2.67 -0.96
N ALA A 147 -2.83 -1.87 -1.72
CA ALA A 147 -2.13 -2.34 -2.91
C ALA A 147 -0.97 -3.28 -2.57
N ILE A 148 -0.18 -2.96 -1.54
CA ILE A 148 0.89 -3.83 -1.02
C ILE A 148 0.32 -5.19 -0.58
N ALA A 149 -0.81 -5.17 0.14
CA ALA A 149 -1.48 -6.38 0.59
C ALA A 149 -2.18 -7.17 -0.53
N GLY A 150 -2.12 -6.70 -1.79
CA GLY A 150 -2.79 -7.33 -2.92
C GLY A 150 -4.31 -7.28 -2.86
N ARG A 151 -4.88 -6.38 -2.06
CA ARG A 151 -6.33 -6.17 -1.98
C ARG A 151 -6.82 -5.29 -3.11
N SER A 152 -6.01 -4.30 -3.51
CA SER A 152 -6.27 -3.43 -4.64
C SER A 152 -5.10 -3.39 -5.62
N ALA A 153 -5.36 -2.91 -6.82
CA ALA A 153 -4.33 -2.58 -7.79
C ALA A 153 -4.75 -1.35 -8.59
N TYR A 154 -3.77 -0.68 -9.19
CA TYR A 154 -3.97 0.55 -9.94
C TYR A 154 -3.36 0.43 -11.33
N VAL A 155 -4.11 0.89 -12.34
CA VAL A 155 -3.66 0.89 -13.73
C VAL A 155 -3.89 2.28 -14.28
N VAL A 156 -2.86 2.91 -14.87
CA VAL A 156 -3.02 4.19 -15.55
C VAL A 156 -3.24 4.00 -17.04
N TYR A 157 -4.07 4.86 -17.60
CA TYR A 157 -4.31 5.03 -19.02
C TYR A 157 -3.81 6.40 -19.43
N GLU A 158 -2.75 6.40 -20.24
CA GLU A 158 -1.99 7.54 -20.71
C GLU A 158 -1.75 7.47 -22.23
N PRO A 159 -2.82 7.49 -23.06
CA PRO A 159 -2.66 7.55 -24.51
C PRO A 159 -1.83 8.78 -24.88
N ASN A 160 -0.85 8.59 -25.77
CA ASN A 160 0.10 9.63 -26.17
C ASN A 160 0.91 10.24 -24.99
N GLY A 161 1.08 9.49 -23.89
CA GLY A 161 1.83 9.91 -22.71
C GLY A 161 1.13 10.95 -21.84
N GLN A 162 -0.17 11.20 -22.04
CA GLN A 162 -0.93 12.19 -21.27
C GLN A 162 -1.82 11.55 -20.20
N PRO A 163 -1.77 12.01 -18.92
CA PRO A 163 -2.64 11.53 -17.85
C PRO A 163 -4.12 11.66 -18.21
N THR A 164 -4.76 10.53 -18.51
CA THR A 164 -6.14 10.52 -19.01
C THR A 164 -7.09 9.84 -18.01
N ALA A 165 -6.80 8.60 -17.61
CA ALA A 165 -7.59 7.89 -16.62
C ALA A 165 -6.74 6.97 -15.74
N MET A 166 -7.28 6.58 -14.59
CA MET A 166 -6.72 5.58 -13.70
C MET A 166 -7.84 4.63 -13.27
N ALA A 167 -7.65 3.33 -13.45
CA ALA A 167 -8.54 2.30 -12.94
C ALA A 167 -8.13 1.86 -11.54
N LEU A 168 -9.10 1.72 -10.65
CA LEU A 168 -8.98 1.02 -9.38
C LEU A 168 -9.53 -0.39 -9.54
N LEU A 169 -8.70 -1.38 -9.23
CA LEU A 169 -9.05 -2.79 -9.25
C LEU A 169 -9.12 -3.32 -7.83
N TYR A 170 -10.08 -4.19 -7.54
CA TYR A 170 -10.12 -4.99 -6.31
C TYR A 170 -9.95 -6.47 -6.60
N ARG A 171 -9.25 -7.16 -5.71
CA ARG A 171 -9.05 -8.60 -5.82
C ARG A 171 -10.29 -9.36 -5.36
N LEU A 172 -10.71 -10.32 -6.17
CA LEU A 172 -11.82 -11.24 -5.89
C LEU A 172 -11.33 -12.44 -5.06
N THR A 173 -12.26 -13.08 -4.35
CA THR A 173 -11.97 -14.27 -3.53
C THR A 173 -11.45 -15.46 -4.34
N ASN A 174 -11.83 -15.55 -5.62
CA ASN A 174 -11.33 -16.56 -6.57
C ASN A 174 -9.95 -16.20 -7.16
N GLY A 175 -9.31 -15.13 -6.68
CA GLY A 175 -8.01 -14.65 -7.16
C GLY A 175 -8.06 -13.76 -8.40
N GLY A 176 -9.24 -13.57 -9.01
CA GLY A 176 -9.45 -12.64 -10.12
C GLY A 176 -9.43 -11.17 -9.69
N TRP A 177 -9.61 -10.27 -10.67
CA TRP A 177 -9.64 -8.83 -10.44
C TRP A 177 -10.95 -8.24 -10.94
N LEU A 178 -11.45 -7.23 -10.24
CA LEU A 178 -12.64 -6.48 -10.59
C LEU A 178 -12.32 -5.01 -10.77
N VAL A 179 -12.73 -4.40 -11.89
CA VAL A 179 -12.70 -2.95 -12.06
C VAL A 179 -13.80 -2.33 -11.18
N GLU A 180 -13.39 -1.65 -10.11
CA GLU A 180 -14.34 -0.90 -9.28
C GLU A 180 -14.73 0.42 -9.94
N GLY A 181 -13.74 1.13 -10.47
CA GLY A 181 -13.94 2.47 -11.01
C GLY A 181 -12.81 2.88 -11.95
N VAL A 182 -13.14 3.84 -12.83
CA VAL A 182 -12.19 4.49 -13.73
C VAL A 182 -12.33 5.98 -13.51
N TYR A 183 -11.25 6.62 -13.08
CA TYR A 183 -11.24 8.00 -12.60
C TYR A 183 -10.32 8.87 -13.44
N GLY A 184 -10.77 10.07 -13.77
CA GLY A 184 -9.97 11.06 -14.46
C GLY A 184 -9.06 11.82 -13.50
N VAL A 185 -8.37 12.83 -14.04
CA VAL A 185 -7.58 13.76 -13.25
C VAL A 185 -8.49 14.49 -12.24
N SER A 186 -8.01 14.64 -11.01
CA SER A 186 -8.76 15.21 -9.88
C SER A 186 -10.00 14.40 -9.49
N ASN A 187 -9.98 13.08 -9.71
CA ASN A 187 -11.14 12.20 -9.59
C ASN A 187 -12.33 12.64 -10.46
N SER A 188 -12.08 13.34 -11.57
CA SER A 188 -13.13 13.75 -12.48
C SER A 188 -13.77 12.54 -13.16
N ARG A 189 -14.97 12.76 -13.69
CA ARG A 189 -15.63 11.77 -14.54
C ARG A 189 -14.85 11.62 -15.84
N VAL A 190 -14.61 10.37 -16.23
CA VAL A 190 -13.95 10.03 -17.50
C VAL A 190 -15.01 9.98 -18.61
N PRO A 191 -14.79 10.65 -19.75
CA PRO A 191 -15.68 10.54 -20.91
C PRO A 191 -15.80 9.09 -21.38
N ALA A 192 -16.95 8.71 -21.90
CA ALA A 192 -17.22 7.31 -22.18
C ALA A 192 -16.48 6.76 -23.39
N GLU A 193 -16.17 7.62 -24.36
CA GLU A 193 -15.29 7.34 -25.48
C GLU A 193 -13.88 6.94 -25.02
N VAL A 194 -13.47 7.32 -23.80
CA VAL A 194 -12.24 6.91 -23.13
C VAL A 194 -12.49 5.70 -22.22
N GLN A 195 -13.56 5.74 -21.41
CA GLN A 195 -13.83 4.71 -20.41
C GLN A 195 -14.11 3.35 -21.04
N ARG A 196 -14.91 3.31 -22.12
CA ARG A 196 -15.32 2.09 -22.81
C ARG A 196 -14.14 1.30 -23.39
N PRO A 197 -13.25 1.89 -24.23
CA PRO A 197 -12.10 1.14 -24.74
C PRO A 197 -11.13 0.73 -23.64
N PHE A 198 -10.95 1.56 -22.60
CA PHE A 198 -10.06 1.19 -21.49
C PHE A 198 -10.61 0.01 -20.67
N ARG A 199 -11.92 -0.01 -20.36
CA ARG A 199 -12.58 -1.16 -19.72
C ARG A 199 -12.54 -2.41 -20.58
N ALA A 200 -12.86 -2.29 -21.87
CA ALA A 200 -12.81 -3.41 -22.81
C ALA A 200 -11.38 -4.00 -22.90
N TRP A 201 -10.35 -3.14 -22.87
CA TRP A 201 -8.96 -3.60 -22.82
C TRP A 201 -8.68 -4.40 -21.54
N LEU A 202 -9.09 -3.89 -20.37
CA LEU A 202 -8.92 -4.59 -19.08
C LEU A 202 -9.65 -5.94 -19.05
N GLU A 203 -10.88 -5.97 -19.57
CA GLU A 203 -11.71 -7.18 -19.68
C GLU A 203 -11.05 -8.23 -20.58
N SER A 204 -10.51 -7.81 -21.73
CA SER A 204 -9.75 -8.70 -22.63
C SER A 204 -8.51 -9.33 -21.99
N ARG A 205 -8.05 -8.79 -20.86
CA ARG A 205 -6.90 -9.28 -20.08
C ARG A 205 -7.29 -9.95 -18.75
N GLY A 206 -8.55 -10.38 -18.64
CA GLY A 206 -9.02 -11.18 -17.51
C GLY A 206 -9.39 -10.37 -16.27
N VAL A 207 -9.62 -9.06 -16.40
CA VAL A 207 -10.20 -8.24 -15.33
C VAL A 207 -11.71 -8.19 -15.52
N THR A 208 -12.47 -8.63 -14.53
CA THR A 208 -13.92 -8.53 -14.55
C THR A 208 -14.35 -7.06 -14.44
N SER A 209 -15.40 -6.69 -15.17
CA SER A 209 -16.08 -5.40 -15.02
C SER A 209 -17.52 -5.69 -14.60
N LEU A 210 -18.05 -4.90 -13.66
CA LEU A 210 -19.48 -4.95 -13.38
C LEU A 210 -20.19 -4.08 -14.40
N ASP A 211 -21.08 -4.70 -15.17
CA ASP A 211 -22.10 -3.95 -15.88
C ASP A 211 -23.14 -3.48 -14.85
N ARG A 212 -23.17 -2.17 -14.61
CA ARG A 212 -24.15 -1.53 -13.73
C ARG A 212 -25.19 -0.85 -14.61
N PRO A 213 -26.34 -1.48 -14.88
CA PRO A 213 -27.39 -0.84 -15.65
C PRO A 213 -27.84 0.44 -14.91
N LYS A 214 -28.12 1.49 -15.68
CA LYS A 214 -28.61 2.78 -15.16
C LYS A 214 -29.78 2.53 -14.22
N LEU A 215 -29.70 3.06 -13.00
CA LEU A 215 -30.87 3.11 -12.14
C LEU A 215 -31.90 4.07 -12.76
N ALA A 216 -33.15 3.62 -12.91
CA ALA A 216 -34.24 4.51 -13.30
C ALA A 216 -34.35 5.69 -12.30
N ALA A 217 -34.78 6.85 -12.78
CA ALA A 217 -34.84 8.08 -11.97
C ALA A 217 -35.64 7.89 -10.67
N GLU A 218 -36.71 7.09 -10.73
CA GLU A 218 -37.55 6.73 -9.58
C GLU A 218 -36.75 6.04 -8.47
N TRP A 219 -35.86 5.11 -8.83
CA TRP A 219 -34.99 4.42 -7.89
C TRP A 219 -33.89 5.32 -7.32
N LYS A 220 -33.45 6.36 -8.05
CA LYS A 220 -32.52 7.37 -7.52
C LYS A 220 -33.15 8.18 -6.38
N THR A 221 -34.43 8.54 -6.53
CA THR A 221 -35.21 9.20 -5.48
C THR A 221 -35.34 8.29 -4.25
N VAL A 222 -35.63 6.99 -4.44
CA VAL A 222 -35.68 6.01 -3.35
C VAL A 222 -34.33 5.89 -2.64
N LEU A 223 -33.21 5.83 -3.37
CA LEU A 223 -31.86 5.80 -2.78
C LEU A 223 -31.54 7.04 -1.94
N GLY A 224 -31.99 8.21 -2.38
CA GLY A 224 -31.88 9.45 -1.62
C GLY A 224 -32.66 9.41 -0.30
N LEU A 225 -33.84 8.81 -0.31
CA LEU A 225 -34.70 8.66 0.88
C LEU A 225 -34.16 7.63 1.88
N VAL A 226 -33.49 6.57 1.43
CA VAL A 226 -32.89 5.55 2.32
C VAL A 226 -31.47 5.89 2.78
N GLY A 227 -30.98 7.10 2.50
CA GLY A 227 -29.66 7.58 2.96
C GLY A 227 -28.47 6.88 2.29
N GLN A 228 -28.66 6.19 1.16
CA GLN A 228 -27.60 5.54 0.39
C GLN A 228 -27.03 6.43 -0.72
N SER A 229 -27.10 7.75 -0.55
CA SER A 229 -26.66 8.76 -1.54
C SER A 229 -25.20 8.64 -1.96
N ARG A 230 -24.34 7.99 -1.16
CA ARG A 230 -22.91 7.82 -1.48
C ARG A 230 -22.61 6.91 -2.68
N TRP A 231 -23.57 6.10 -3.13
CA TRP A 231 -23.38 5.18 -4.25
C TRP A 231 -24.03 5.65 -5.57
N ALA A 232 -24.89 6.68 -5.51
CA ALA A 232 -25.68 7.15 -6.67
C ALA A 232 -24.95 8.18 -7.55
N GLU A 233 -23.85 8.78 -7.07
CA GLU A 233 -23.13 9.87 -7.77
C GLU A 233 -22.11 9.38 -8.81
N LEU A 234 -21.97 8.06 -9.00
CA LEU A 234 -20.97 7.47 -9.92
C LEU A 234 -21.54 6.95 -11.25
N GLU A 235 -22.79 7.29 -11.62
CA GLU A 235 -23.38 6.78 -12.87
C GLU A 235 -23.14 7.66 -14.11
N PRO A 236 -22.81 7.05 -15.27
CA PRO A 236 -22.64 7.76 -16.53
C PRO A 236 -23.98 8.14 -17.18
N GLU A 237 -24.15 9.42 -17.49
CA GLU A 237 -25.03 9.89 -18.56
C GLU A 237 -24.55 9.36 -19.92
N HIS A 238 -25.26 8.38 -20.46
CA HIS A 238 -25.43 8.24 -21.89
C HIS A 238 -26.89 8.45 -22.25
N ASP A 239 -27.12 9.27 -23.26
CA ASP A 239 -28.31 9.27 -24.07
C ASP A 239 -28.30 8.00 -24.93
N LEU A 240 -29.23 7.10 -24.65
CA LEU A 240 -29.71 6.19 -25.67
C LEU A 240 -30.86 6.90 -26.37
N LEU A 241 -30.59 7.41 -27.57
CA LEU A 241 -31.63 7.71 -28.55
C LEU A 241 -32.34 6.41 -28.96
N PRO A 242 -33.63 6.49 -29.34
CA PRO A 242 -34.50 5.33 -29.42
C PRO A 242 -34.35 4.56 -30.74
N ALA A 243 -34.55 3.24 -30.66
CA ALA A 243 -35.17 2.42 -31.70
C ALA A 243 -35.96 1.29 -31.01
#